data_AF-A0A1I4BHF2-F1
#
_entry.id   AF-A0A1I4BHF2-F1
#
_cell.length_a   1.000
_cell.length_b   1.000
_cell.length_c   1.000
_cell.angle_alpha   90.00
_cell.angle_beta   90.00
_cell.angle_gamma   90.00
#
_symmetry.space_group_name_H-M   'P 1'
#
loop_
_entity.id
_entity.type
_entity.pdbx_description
1 polymer ?
#
loop_
_entity_poly.entity_id
_entity_poly.type
_entity_poly.pdbx_seq_one_letter_code
_entity_poly.pdbx_strand_id
1 'polypeptide(L)'
;MFKKKIIGIVLASSFLISSVHAGPFILAGTDADDHGSTSGGANIDGWFFMQRALENLSTSSSLSNGFKTVANLGSSGKASNAASSAFNSSSLPGSGWNFANIDGDAAITDFFNGSGAININNTGIIMMDSGSNVTGGSSTSERGIFTTNAVKIDNFLGAGGGLFSQSNGYDWVTSLLPTLNIISGGGSGISLTAAGNAAFPGLVDSDLSAGPRHNRFGNTGSIPVLAVDNNGTAVIIGSAGGSVTNPDPDPIPVPAPATLALLGIGLIGIASTLRRKNFNMQ
;
A
#
# COMPACT_ATOMS: atom_id res chain seq x y z
N MET A 1 -55.10 31.69 25.31
CA MET A 1 -53.77 32.28 25.09
C MET A 1 -52.72 31.19 25.30
N PHE A 2 -52.36 30.45 24.23
CA PHE A 2 -51.51 29.25 24.31
C PHE A 2 -50.02 29.62 24.15
N LYS A 3 -49.21 29.39 25.19
CA LYS A 3 -47.76 29.59 25.15
C LYS A 3 -47.09 28.41 24.41
N LYS A 4 -46.65 28.64 23.17
CA LYS A 4 -45.83 27.68 22.40
C LYS A 4 -44.45 27.55 23.05
N LYS A 5 -44.09 26.36 23.51
CA LYS A 5 -42.71 26.01 23.91
C LYS A 5 -41.93 25.62 22.66
N ILE A 6 -40.95 26.43 22.29
CA ILE A 6 -39.98 26.13 21.23
C ILE A 6 -38.94 25.19 21.83
N ILE A 7 -38.93 23.93 21.41
CA ILE A 7 -37.85 22.98 21.70
C ILE A 7 -36.84 23.11 20.56
N GLY A 8 -35.71 23.77 20.84
CA GLY A 8 -34.59 23.82 19.91
C GLY A 8 -33.79 22.54 20.00
N ILE A 9 -33.87 21.69 18.98
CA ILE A 9 -32.97 20.54 18.80
C ILE A 9 -31.72 21.08 18.11
N VAL A 10 -30.60 21.10 18.82
CA VAL A 10 -29.28 21.35 18.22
C VAL A 10 -28.76 20.00 17.74
N LEU A 11 -28.81 19.76 16.43
CA LEU A 11 -28.10 18.64 15.79
C LEU A 11 -26.62 19.02 15.73
N ALA A 12 -25.81 18.47 16.63
CA ALA A 12 -24.36 18.54 16.52
C ALA A 12 -23.90 17.46 15.53
N SER A 13 -23.75 17.84 14.26
CA SER A 13 -23.11 16.99 13.25
C SER A 13 -21.62 16.89 13.55
N SER A 14 -21.21 15.84 14.26
CA SER A 14 -19.79 15.51 14.42
C SER A 14 -19.25 15.03 13.07
N PHE A 15 -18.59 15.92 12.33
CA PHE A 15 -17.77 15.52 11.20
C PHE A 15 -16.57 14.74 11.76
N LEU A 16 -16.66 13.41 11.70
CA LEU A 16 -15.51 12.54 11.91
C LEU A 16 -14.56 12.79 10.74
N ILE A 17 -13.50 13.56 10.99
CA ILE A 17 -12.39 13.68 10.06
C ILE A 17 -11.62 12.37 10.19
N SER A 18 -11.93 11.38 9.35
CA SER A 18 -11.14 10.17 9.25
C SER A 18 -9.74 10.55 8.75
N SER A 19 -8.71 10.33 9.58
CA SER A 19 -7.32 10.47 9.16
C SER A 19 -7.09 9.56 7.96
N VAL A 20 -6.92 10.15 6.78
CA VAL A 20 -6.57 9.42 5.56
C VAL A 20 -5.12 8.96 5.74
N HIS A 21 -4.95 7.69 6.12
CA HIS A 21 -3.66 7.04 6.08
C HIS A 21 -3.51 6.50 4.67
N ALA A 22 -2.49 6.98 3.99
CA ALA A 22 -2.15 6.41 2.70
C ALA A 22 -1.58 4.98 2.92
N GLY A 23 -1.75 4.12 1.93
CA GLY A 23 -1.64 2.67 2.04
C GLY A 23 -0.22 2.14 1.94
N PRO A 24 -0.01 0.86 2.27
CA PRO A 24 1.32 0.27 2.34
C PRO A 24 1.92 0.08 0.94
N PHE A 25 3.24 0.15 0.83
CA PHE A 25 3.91 -0.18 -0.44
C PHE A 25 5.26 -0.85 -0.23
N ILE A 26 5.68 -1.64 -1.20
CA ILE A 26 6.99 -2.27 -1.32
C ILE A 26 7.48 -2.06 -2.75
N LEU A 27 8.66 -1.44 -2.89
CA LEU A 27 9.40 -1.33 -4.15
C LEU A 27 10.70 -2.13 -4.01
N ALA A 28 10.89 -3.11 -4.90
CA ALA A 28 12.04 -3.99 -4.89
C ALA A 28 12.89 -3.83 -6.16
N GLY A 29 14.20 -3.81 -6.01
CA GLY A 29 15.15 -3.82 -7.11
C GLY A 29 15.51 -5.22 -7.61
N THR A 30 14.74 -6.24 -7.22
CA THR A 30 14.94 -7.64 -7.57
C THR A 30 14.13 -8.01 -8.82
N ASP A 31 14.46 -9.15 -9.43
CA ASP A 31 13.66 -9.90 -10.40
C ASP A 31 13.19 -11.21 -9.78
N ALA A 32 12.60 -11.11 -8.59
CA ALA A 32 12.24 -12.26 -7.78
C ALA A 32 11.27 -13.22 -8.48
N ASP A 33 10.51 -12.73 -9.45
CA ASP A 33 9.67 -13.51 -10.35
C ASP A 33 10.45 -14.42 -11.31
N ASP A 34 11.66 -14.05 -11.73
CA ASP A 34 12.53 -14.90 -12.54
C ASP A 34 13.38 -15.87 -11.69
N HIS A 35 13.69 -15.50 -10.45
CA HIS A 35 14.61 -16.22 -9.57
C HIS A 35 13.95 -16.86 -8.36
N GLY A 36 12.77 -17.44 -8.58
CA GLY A 36 12.11 -18.30 -7.60
C GLY A 36 11.47 -19.51 -8.25
N SER A 37 10.99 -20.42 -7.41
CA SER A 37 10.26 -21.60 -7.85
C SER A 37 9.40 -22.17 -6.72
N THR A 38 8.72 -23.28 -6.99
CA THR A 38 8.03 -24.08 -5.99
C THR A 38 8.77 -25.41 -5.80
N SER A 39 9.06 -25.77 -4.55
CA SER A 39 9.64 -27.05 -4.17
C SER A 39 8.87 -27.64 -3.00
N GLY A 40 8.49 -28.91 -3.09
CA GLY A 40 7.69 -29.57 -2.05
C GLY A 40 6.33 -28.90 -1.75
N GLY A 41 5.79 -28.14 -2.71
CA GLY A 41 4.55 -27.37 -2.54
C GLY A 41 4.71 -26.03 -1.82
N ALA A 42 5.94 -25.60 -1.50
CA ALA A 42 6.23 -24.29 -0.95
C ALA A 42 7.01 -23.43 -1.96
N ASN A 43 6.75 -22.13 -1.97
CA ASN A 43 7.62 -21.20 -2.68
C ASN A 43 8.99 -21.13 -2.01
N ILE A 44 10.02 -21.01 -2.83
CA ILE A 44 11.39 -20.76 -2.40
C ILE A 44 11.94 -19.50 -3.09
N ASP A 45 12.99 -18.94 -2.52
CA ASP A 45 13.74 -17.83 -3.09
C ASP A 45 12.86 -16.62 -3.45
N GLY A 46 13.00 -16.07 -4.66
CA GLY A 46 12.28 -14.88 -5.07
C GLY A 46 10.75 -15.02 -4.98
N TRP A 47 10.20 -16.20 -5.26
CA TRP A 47 8.75 -16.44 -5.14
C TRP A 47 8.30 -16.43 -3.68
N PHE A 48 9.16 -16.85 -2.75
CA PHE A 48 8.89 -16.77 -1.32
C PHE A 48 8.93 -15.32 -0.84
N PHE A 49 9.85 -14.50 -1.33
CA PHE A 49 9.83 -13.05 -1.10
C PHE A 49 8.53 -12.41 -1.58
N MET A 50 8.10 -12.69 -2.81
CA MET A 50 6.84 -12.15 -3.35
C MET A 50 5.64 -12.55 -2.48
N GLN A 51 5.61 -13.80 -1.98
CA GLN A 51 4.59 -14.25 -1.04
C GLN A 51 4.61 -13.43 0.27
N ARG A 52 5.79 -13.26 0.88
CA ARG A 52 5.94 -12.47 2.12
C ARG A 52 5.56 -11.00 1.92
N ALA A 53 5.86 -10.43 0.75
CA ALA A 53 5.45 -9.07 0.39
C ALA A 53 3.93 -8.92 0.38
N LEU A 54 3.20 -9.85 -0.24
CA LEU A 54 1.73 -9.82 -0.25
C LEU A 54 1.14 -9.96 1.16
N GLU A 55 1.69 -10.86 1.99
CA GLU A 55 1.25 -11.03 3.38
C GLU A 55 1.50 -9.78 4.22
N ASN A 56 2.67 -9.14 4.07
CA ASN A 56 2.99 -7.88 4.71
C ASN A 56 1.99 -6.77 4.34
N LEU A 57 1.75 -6.56 3.05
CA LEU A 57 0.82 -5.53 2.58
C LEU A 57 -0.61 -5.80 3.08
N SER A 58 -1.06 -7.05 3.00
CA SER A 58 -2.43 -7.44 3.36
C SER A 58 -2.79 -7.28 4.85
N THR A 59 -1.78 -7.25 5.72
CA THR A 59 -1.93 -7.15 7.18
C THR A 59 -1.66 -5.75 7.72
N SER A 60 -1.22 -4.82 6.87
CA SER A 60 -1.03 -3.43 7.26
C SER A 60 -2.37 -2.78 7.65
N SER A 61 -2.36 -2.03 8.76
CA SER A 61 -3.50 -1.22 9.17
C SER A 61 -3.79 -0.04 8.23
N SER A 62 -2.83 0.33 7.39
CA SER A 62 -2.99 1.40 6.40
C SER A 62 -3.63 0.90 5.11
N LEU A 63 -3.69 -0.41 4.88
CA LEU A 63 -4.48 -1.01 3.82
C LEU A 63 -5.98 -0.92 4.21
N SER A 64 -6.59 0.22 3.90
CA SER A 64 -7.88 0.64 4.45
C SER A 64 -8.98 0.81 3.39
N ASN A 65 -8.68 0.55 2.12
CA ASN A 65 -9.65 0.68 1.03
C ASN A 65 -10.75 -0.40 1.03
N GLY A 66 -10.62 -1.44 1.85
CA GLY A 66 -11.64 -2.49 2.06
C GLY A 66 -11.75 -3.54 0.96
N PHE A 67 -10.97 -3.44 -0.13
CA PHE A 67 -11.02 -4.39 -1.23
C PHE A 67 -10.07 -5.58 -1.00
N LYS A 68 -10.51 -6.77 -1.37
CA LYS A 68 -9.77 -8.04 -1.21
C LYS A 68 -9.41 -8.65 -2.56
N THR A 69 -8.79 -7.86 -3.41
CA THR A 69 -8.30 -8.32 -4.73
C THR A 69 -6.86 -7.89 -4.91
N VAL A 70 -5.98 -8.84 -5.23
CA VAL A 70 -4.65 -8.55 -5.78
C VAL A 70 -4.77 -8.51 -7.30
N ALA A 71 -4.51 -7.34 -7.89
CA ALA A 71 -4.46 -7.18 -9.34
C ALA A 71 -3.00 -7.16 -9.80
N ASN A 72 -2.58 -8.21 -10.50
CA ASN A 72 -1.26 -8.31 -11.11
C ASN A 72 -1.30 -7.73 -12.53
N LEU A 73 -0.47 -6.72 -12.81
CA LEU A 73 -0.53 -5.95 -14.05
C LEU A 73 0.67 -6.26 -14.96
N GLY A 74 0.38 -6.57 -16.23
CA GLY A 74 1.37 -6.73 -17.31
C GLY A 74 2.15 -8.02 -17.30
N SER A 75 1.71 -9.05 -16.56
CA SER A 75 2.41 -10.34 -16.54
C SER A 75 1.71 -11.39 -17.38
N SER A 76 2.51 -12.19 -18.07
CA SER A 76 2.18 -13.43 -18.75
C SER A 76 3.24 -14.49 -18.44
N GLY A 77 3.06 -15.72 -18.90
CA GLY A 77 4.07 -16.78 -18.81
C GLY A 77 4.67 -16.95 -17.40
N LYS A 78 6.00 -16.90 -17.30
CA LYS A 78 6.74 -17.13 -16.04
C LYS A 78 6.43 -16.06 -15.00
N ALA A 79 6.36 -14.78 -15.39
CA ALA A 79 6.00 -13.69 -14.48
C ALA A 79 4.61 -13.90 -13.87
N SER A 80 3.62 -14.26 -14.68
CA SER A 80 2.26 -14.53 -14.19
C SER A 80 2.19 -15.78 -13.29
N ASN A 81 3.00 -16.81 -13.59
CA ASN A 81 3.10 -18.00 -12.75
C ASN A 81 3.71 -17.67 -11.39
N ALA A 82 4.75 -16.84 -11.34
CA ALA A 82 5.37 -16.38 -10.10
C ALA A 82 4.37 -15.60 -9.24
N ALA A 83 3.66 -14.64 -9.83
CA ALA A 83 2.64 -13.85 -9.14
C ALA A 83 1.49 -14.72 -8.60
N SER A 84 1.00 -15.65 -9.43
CA SER A 84 -0.06 -16.59 -9.02
C SER A 84 0.42 -17.52 -7.91
N SER A 85 1.66 -18.03 -7.97
CA SER A 85 2.23 -18.90 -6.94
C SER A 85 2.43 -18.17 -5.61
N ALA A 86 2.93 -16.92 -5.67
CA ALA A 86 3.07 -16.06 -4.50
C ALA A 86 1.73 -15.84 -3.79
N PHE A 87 0.68 -15.50 -4.56
CA PHE A 87 -0.67 -15.34 -4.04
C PHE A 87 -1.23 -16.64 -3.46
N ASN A 88 -1.22 -17.73 -4.23
CA ASN A 88 -1.85 -19.00 -3.82
C ASN A 88 -1.18 -19.65 -2.61
N SER A 89 0.12 -19.42 -2.42
CA SER A 89 0.87 -19.95 -1.27
C SER A 89 0.78 -19.06 -0.03
N SER A 90 0.27 -17.82 -0.17
CA SER A 90 0.13 -16.88 0.93
C SER A 90 -1.08 -17.20 1.84
N SER A 91 -1.24 -16.43 2.91
CA SER A 91 -2.45 -16.46 3.76
C SER A 91 -3.67 -15.77 3.14
N LEU A 92 -3.52 -15.06 2.02
CA LEU A 92 -4.55 -14.23 1.40
C LEU A 92 -5.76 -15.07 0.90
N PRO A 93 -5.60 -16.19 0.16
CA PRO A 93 -6.72 -17.02 -0.27
C PRO A 93 -7.60 -17.49 0.89
N GLY A 94 -6.97 -17.98 1.97
CA GLY A 94 -7.67 -18.40 3.19
C GLY A 94 -8.37 -17.25 3.92
N SER A 95 -7.97 -16.01 3.65
CA SER A 95 -8.56 -14.78 4.18
C SER A 95 -9.62 -14.16 3.26
N GLY A 96 -10.01 -14.88 2.20
CA GLY A 96 -11.07 -14.48 1.25
C GLY A 96 -10.63 -13.46 0.21
N TRP A 97 -9.33 -13.37 -0.07
CA TRP A 97 -8.81 -12.57 -1.17
C TRP A 97 -8.97 -13.28 -2.51
N ASN A 98 -9.04 -12.49 -3.59
CA ASN A 98 -8.99 -12.94 -4.97
C ASN A 98 -7.70 -12.46 -5.66
N PHE A 99 -7.30 -13.18 -6.70
CA PHE A 99 -6.22 -12.80 -7.59
C PHE A 99 -6.75 -12.61 -9.00
N ALA A 100 -6.32 -11.54 -9.65
CA ALA A 100 -6.63 -11.25 -11.04
C ALA A 100 -5.35 -10.86 -11.78
N ASN A 101 -5.08 -11.54 -12.88
CA ASN A 101 -4.00 -11.17 -13.79
C ASN A 101 -4.58 -10.32 -14.94
N ILE A 102 -4.03 -9.13 -15.15
CA ILE A 102 -4.46 -8.15 -16.14
C ILE A 102 -3.27 -7.87 -17.04
N ASP A 103 -3.33 -8.34 -18.28
CA ASP A 103 -2.22 -8.32 -19.23
C ASP A 103 -2.66 -7.69 -20.55
N GLY A 104 -1.76 -6.95 -21.19
CA GLY A 104 -1.98 -6.21 -22.42
C GLY A 104 -2.44 -4.76 -22.21
N ASP A 105 -1.95 -3.89 -23.10
CA ASP A 105 -2.17 -2.43 -23.08
C ASP A 105 -3.63 -2.03 -22.86
N ALA A 106 -4.56 -2.65 -23.58
CA ALA A 106 -5.99 -2.33 -23.49
C ALA A 106 -6.57 -2.68 -22.11
N ALA A 107 -6.27 -3.86 -21.59
CA ALA A 107 -6.80 -4.32 -20.32
C ALA A 107 -6.23 -3.50 -19.14
N ILE A 108 -4.95 -3.15 -19.19
CA ILE A 108 -4.31 -2.27 -18.19
C ILE A 108 -4.88 -0.85 -18.29
N THR A 109 -5.14 -0.36 -19.50
CA THR A 109 -5.81 0.94 -19.69
C THR A 109 -7.22 0.90 -19.08
N ASP A 110 -8.00 -0.16 -19.30
CA ASP A 110 -9.32 -0.34 -18.71
C ASP A 110 -9.29 -0.46 -17.18
N PHE A 111 -8.26 -1.10 -16.64
CA PHE A 111 -8.01 -1.16 -15.19
C PHE A 111 -7.88 0.26 -14.61
N PHE A 112 -7.03 1.11 -15.19
CA PHE A 112 -6.83 2.47 -14.72
C PHE A 112 -8.00 3.42 -15.05
N ASN A 113 -8.82 3.10 -16.05
CA ASN A 113 -10.02 3.88 -16.38
C ASN A 113 -11.24 3.50 -15.52
N GLY A 114 -11.17 2.42 -14.75
CA GLY A 114 -12.31 1.95 -13.96
C GLY A 114 -13.36 1.21 -14.79
N SER A 115 -13.04 0.82 -16.03
CA SER A 115 -13.96 0.15 -16.98
C SER A 115 -13.83 -1.37 -16.97
N GLY A 116 -12.70 -1.91 -16.51
CA GLY A 116 -12.49 -3.36 -16.39
C GLY A 116 -13.35 -4.01 -15.30
N ALA A 117 -13.61 -5.32 -15.40
CA ALA A 117 -14.31 -6.06 -14.35
C ALA A 117 -13.56 -6.03 -13.01
N ILE A 118 -12.25 -6.23 -13.07
CA ILE A 118 -11.30 -5.85 -12.03
C ILE A 118 -10.63 -4.56 -12.48
N ASN A 119 -10.68 -3.53 -11.65
CA ASN A 119 -10.20 -2.19 -11.96
C ASN A 119 -9.72 -1.48 -10.69
N ILE A 120 -9.13 -0.30 -10.85
CA ILE A 120 -8.54 0.44 -9.73
C ILE A 120 -9.51 0.72 -8.56
N ASN A 121 -10.83 0.78 -8.83
CA ASN A 121 -11.86 1.07 -7.81
C ASN A 121 -12.36 -0.18 -7.05
N ASN A 122 -11.89 -1.39 -7.39
CA ASN A 122 -12.24 -2.61 -6.66
C ASN A 122 -11.03 -3.52 -6.35
N THR A 123 -9.83 -2.93 -6.39
CA THR A 123 -8.56 -3.58 -6.09
C THR A 123 -8.06 -3.21 -4.70
N GLY A 124 -7.58 -4.22 -3.95
CA GLY A 124 -6.93 -4.02 -2.66
C GLY A 124 -5.44 -3.73 -2.82
N ILE A 125 -4.76 -4.58 -3.59
CA ILE A 125 -3.32 -4.49 -3.84
C ILE A 125 -3.04 -4.50 -5.34
N ILE A 126 -2.25 -3.56 -5.83
CA ILE A 126 -1.64 -3.61 -7.16
C ILE A 126 -0.31 -4.33 -7.05
N MET A 127 -0.08 -5.27 -7.96
CA MET A 127 1.18 -5.99 -8.11
C MET A 127 1.75 -5.77 -9.52
N MET A 128 3.05 -5.49 -9.61
CA MET A 128 3.76 -5.28 -10.88
C MET A 128 5.07 -6.08 -10.90
N ASP A 129 5.29 -6.83 -11.98
CA ASP A 129 6.46 -7.69 -12.20
C ASP A 129 7.75 -6.93 -12.55
N SER A 130 8.86 -7.66 -12.70
CA SER A 130 10.18 -7.12 -13.04
C SER A 130 10.37 -6.72 -14.50
N GLY A 131 9.29 -6.66 -15.30
CA GLY A 131 9.31 -6.24 -16.68
C GLY A 131 10.18 -7.13 -17.55
N SER A 132 11.14 -6.52 -18.27
CA SER A 132 12.03 -7.25 -19.18
C SER A 132 13.05 -8.16 -18.50
N ASN A 133 13.09 -8.21 -17.17
CA ASN A 133 14.00 -9.08 -16.41
C ASN A 133 13.46 -10.50 -16.24
N VAL A 134 12.20 -10.75 -16.59
CA VAL A 134 11.54 -12.05 -16.51
C VAL A 134 10.84 -12.36 -17.83
N THR A 135 10.81 -13.65 -18.22
CA THR A 135 10.02 -14.06 -19.39
C THR A 135 8.52 -13.85 -19.12
N GLY A 136 7.88 -13.08 -20.01
CA GLY A 136 6.47 -12.73 -19.88
C GLY A 136 6.21 -11.59 -18.89
N GLY A 137 7.23 -10.88 -18.41
CA GLY A 137 6.99 -9.64 -17.67
C GLY A 137 6.50 -8.52 -18.57
N SER A 138 6.05 -7.43 -17.93
CA SER A 138 5.49 -6.26 -18.61
C SER A 138 6.35 -5.77 -19.76
N SER A 139 5.70 -5.44 -20.86
CA SER A 139 6.32 -4.84 -22.04
C SER A 139 6.62 -3.35 -21.83
N THR A 140 7.39 -2.77 -22.75
CA THR A 140 7.68 -1.32 -22.71
C THR A 140 6.42 -0.46 -22.86
N SER A 141 5.43 -0.89 -23.65
CA SER A 141 4.17 -0.16 -23.83
C SER A 141 3.36 -0.15 -22.53
N GLU A 142 3.24 -1.30 -21.87
CA GLU A 142 2.51 -1.43 -20.61
C GLU A 142 3.13 -0.60 -19.49
N ARG A 143 4.47 -0.58 -19.41
CA ARG A 143 5.19 0.33 -18.49
C ARG A 143 4.95 1.80 -18.80
N GLY A 144 4.81 2.16 -20.07
CA GLY A 144 4.39 3.50 -20.48
C GLY A 144 3.00 3.89 -19.95
N ILE A 145 2.09 2.92 -19.84
CA ILE A 145 0.76 3.12 -19.23
C ILE A 145 0.89 3.34 -17.72
N PHE A 146 1.78 2.62 -17.03
CA PHE A 146 2.06 2.86 -15.60
C PHE A 146 2.54 4.29 -15.36
N THR A 147 3.51 4.76 -16.17
CA THR A 147 4.02 6.14 -16.10
C THR A 147 2.92 7.17 -16.38
N THR A 148 2.10 6.95 -17.40
CA THR A 148 0.98 7.85 -17.73
C THR A 148 -0.06 7.92 -16.60
N ASN A 149 -0.23 6.84 -15.84
CA ASN A 149 -1.20 6.75 -14.74
C ASN A 149 -0.55 6.86 -13.35
N ALA A 150 0.69 7.37 -13.25
CA ALA A 150 1.40 7.49 -11.97
C ALA A 150 0.58 8.23 -10.90
N VAL A 151 -0.08 9.34 -11.26
CA VAL A 151 -0.98 10.08 -10.35
C VAL A 151 -2.15 9.22 -9.86
N LYS A 152 -2.69 8.32 -10.68
CA LYS A 152 -3.76 7.40 -10.24
C LYS A 152 -3.22 6.35 -9.27
N ILE A 153 -1.99 5.86 -9.47
CA ILE A 153 -1.32 4.94 -8.54
C ILE A 153 -1.09 5.63 -7.19
N ASP A 154 -0.61 6.88 -7.20
CA ASP A 154 -0.44 7.65 -5.96
C ASP A 154 -1.77 7.91 -5.25
N ASN A 155 -2.83 8.27 -6.00
CA ASN A 155 -4.17 8.42 -5.44
C ASN A 155 -4.72 7.11 -4.87
N PHE A 156 -4.44 5.97 -5.53
CA PHE A 156 -4.83 4.65 -5.05
C PHE A 156 -4.14 4.30 -3.73
N LEU A 157 -2.85 4.58 -3.61
CA LEU A 157 -2.14 4.50 -2.32
C LEU A 157 -2.74 5.49 -1.31
N GLY A 158 -2.95 6.75 -1.71
CA GLY A 158 -3.59 7.79 -0.91
C GLY A 158 -4.95 7.38 -0.33
N ALA A 159 -5.70 6.55 -1.05
CA ALA A 159 -6.99 6.01 -0.64
C ALA A 159 -6.88 4.71 0.20
N GLY A 160 -5.68 4.33 0.63
CA GLY A 160 -5.43 3.15 1.45
C GLY A 160 -5.28 1.85 0.67
N GLY A 161 -4.96 1.91 -0.63
CA GLY A 161 -4.59 0.74 -1.43
C GLY A 161 -3.13 0.31 -1.20
N GLY A 162 -2.82 -0.95 -1.48
CA GLY A 162 -1.47 -1.51 -1.33
C GLY A 162 -0.72 -1.64 -2.65
N LEU A 163 0.60 -1.47 -2.67
CA LEU A 163 1.41 -1.64 -3.88
C LEU A 163 2.63 -2.53 -3.66
N PHE A 164 2.78 -3.55 -4.49
CA PHE A 164 4.02 -4.29 -4.63
C PHE A 164 4.53 -4.13 -6.06
N SER A 165 5.74 -3.60 -6.23
CA SER A 165 6.41 -3.51 -7.52
C SER A 165 7.83 -4.01 -7.39
N GLN A 166 8.32 -4.71 -8.41
CA GLN A 166 9.71 -5.15 -8.49
C GLN A 166 10.28 -4.78 -9.86
N SER A 167 11.49 -4.22 -9.93
CA SER A 167 12.28 -3.88 -11.13
C SER A 167 11.58 -3.47 -12.45
N ASN A 168 10.37 -2.90 -12.39
CA ASN A 168 9.48 -2.71 -13.54
C ASN A 168 9.77 -1.45 -14.38
N GLY A 169 10.99 -0.92 -14.35
CA GLY A 169 11.25 0.43 -14.88
C GLY A 169 10.50 1.48 -14.05
N TYR A 170 11.14 1.93 -12.97
CA TYR A 170 10.56 2.85 -11.98
C TYR A 170 10.39 4.31 -12.46
N ASP A 171 10.27 4.55 -13.77
CA ASP A 171 10.06 5.88 -14.34
C ASP A 171 8.78 6.53 -13.77
N TRP A 172 7.74 5.72 -13.56
CA TRP A 172 6.50 6.15 -12.92
C TRP A 172 6.70 6.57 -11.45
N VAL A 173 7.65 5.96 -10.73
CA VAL A 173 8.01 6.36 -9.35
C VAL A 173 8.74 7.69 -9.36
N THR A 174 9.68 7.90 -10.29
CA THR A 174 10.41 9.19 -10.38
C THR A 174 9.49 10.37 -10.69
N SER A 175 8.36 10.10 -11.35
CA SER A 175 7.31 11.10 -11.59
C SER A 175 6.57 11.52 -10.31
N LEU A 176 6.53 10.64 -9.31
CA LEU A 176 5.86 10.88 -8.00
C LEU A 176 6.85 11.34 -6.93
N LEU A 177 8.04 10.74 -6.89
CA LEU A 177 9.14 11.06 -6.00
C LEU A 177 10.35 11.56 -6.80
N PRO A 178 10.37 12.84 -7.19
CA PRO A 178 11.48 13.39 -7.97
C PRO A 178 12.82 13.32 -7.23
N THR A 179 12.80 13.21 -5.90
CA THR A 179 14.00 13.12 -5.07
C THR A 179 14.52 11.70 -4.93
N LEU A 180 13.67 10.67 -5.14
CA LEU A 180 14.09 9.27 -5.08
C LEU A 180 14.97 8.97 -6.29
N ASN A 181 16.21 8.57 -6.02
CA ASN A 181 17.17 8.26 -7.07
C ASN A 181 17.11 6.76 -7.40
N ILE A 182 16.55 6.43 -8.57
CA ILE A 182 16.59 5.05 -9.08
C ILE A 182 17.95 4.79 -9.72
N ILE A 183 18.73 3.93 -9.08
CA ILE A 183 20.05 3.54 -9.56
C ILE A 183 19.90 2.22 -10.30
N SER A 184 19.83 2.30 -11.63
CA SER A 184 19.89 1.12 -12.48
C SER A 184 21.27 0.45 -12.35
N GLY A 185 21.29 -0.87 -12.24
CA GLY A 185 22.52 -1.63 -12.25
C GLY A 185 22.39 -3.01 -11.59
N GLY A 186 22.93 -4.00 -12.31
CA GLY A 186 23.08 -5.38 -11.89
C GLY A 186 23.86 -5.54 -10.57
N GLY A 187 23.71 -6.70 -9.93
CA GLY A 187 24.58 -7.13 -8.84
C GLY A 187 24.00 -8.32 -8.08
N SER A 188 24.82 -8.94 -7.24
CA SER A 188 24.39 -10.00 -6.33
C SER A 188 24.51 -9.54 -4.87
N GLY A 189 23.93 -10.32 -3.97
CA GLY A 189 23.98 -10.08 -2.53
C GLY A 189 22.96 -9.03 -2.11
N ILE A 190 21.95 -9.51 -1.38
CA ILE A 190 20.93 -8.69 -0.75
C ILE A 190 20.77 -9.19 0.67
N SER A 191 20.88 -8.26 1.63
CA SER A 191 20.68 -8.56 3.05
C SER A 191 19.52 -7.76 3.61
N LEU A 192 18.69 -8.44 4.40
CA LEU A 192 17.58 -7.81 5.12
C LEU A 192 18.12 -6.86 6.19
N THR A 193 17.50 -5.69 6.29
CA THR A 193 17.72 -4.80 7.44
C THR A 193 16.89 -5.28 8.64
N ALA A 194 17.02 -4.61 9.79
CA ALA A 194 16.12 -4.85 10.91
C ALA A 194 14.65 -4.59 10.54
N ALA A 195 14.38 -3.54 9.75
CA ALA A 195 13.04 -3.24 9.26
C ALA A 195 12.53 -4.33 8.29
N GLY A 196 13.40 -4.84 7.41
CA GLY A 196 13.07 -5.96 6.53
C GLY A 196 12.72 -7.25 7.27
N ASN A 197 13.51 -7.61 8.29
CA ASN A 197 13.21 -8.77 9.13
C ASN A 197 11.86 -8.65 9.86
N ALA A 198 11.50 -7.44 10.28
CA ALA A 198 10.19 -7.16 10.87
C ALA A 198 9.06 -7.22 9.83
N ALA A 199 9.30 -6.70 8.62
CA ALA A 199 8.33 -6.69 7.54
C ALA A 199 8.07 -8.08 6.95
N PHE A 200 9.09 -8.94 6.89
CA PHE A 200 9.04 -10.26 6.25
C PHE A 200 9.41 -11.39 7.22
N PRO A 201 8.58 -11.70 8.23
CA PRO A 201 8.87 -12.78 9.16
C PRO A 201 9.11 -14.11 8.44
N GLY A 202 10.25 -14.75 8.74
CA GLY A 202 10.67 -16.03 8.17
C GLY A 202 11.44 -15.94 6.85
N LEU A 203 11.53 -14.77 6.22
CA LEU A 203 12.39 -14.55 5.07
C LEU A 203 13.85 -14.41 5.53
N VAL A 204 14.79 -14.96 4.77
CA VAL A 204 16.23 -14.85 5.03
C VAL A 204 16.99 -14.28 3.83
N ASP A 205 18.21 -13.80 4.04
CA ASP A 205 19.05 -13.19 2.99
C ASP A 205 19.25 -14.09 1.76
N SER A 206 19.30 -15.42 1.95
CA SER A 206 19.43 -16.37 0.84
C SER A 206 18.20 -16.37 -0.07
N ASP A 207 17.00 -16.12 0.47
CA ASP A 207 15.78 -16.07 -0.34
C ASP A 207 15.79 -14.88 -1.32
N LEU A 208 16.49 -13.80 -0.94
CA LEU A 208 16.65 -12.61 -1.77
C LEU A 208 17.84 -12.70 -2.73
N SER A 209 18.85 -13.52 -2.39
CA SER A 209 20.12 -13.57 -3.12
C SER A 209 20.19 -14.65 -4.21
N ALA A 210 19.07 -15.33 -4.51
CA ALA A 210 19.00 -16.35 -5.58
C ALA A 210 19.09 -15.76 -7.00
N GLY A 211 18.80 -14.47 -7.16
CA GLY A 211 18.86 -13.73 -8.42
C GLY A 211 19.70 -12.47 -8.33
N PRO A 212 19.98 -11.83 -9.49
CA PRO A 212 20.55 -10.50 -9.48
C PRO A 212 19.53 -9.48 -8.96
N ARG A 213 20.04 -8.35 -8.47
CA ARG A 213 19.27 -7.10 -8.44
C ARG A 213 19.51 -6.33 -9.72
N HIS A 214 18.50 -5.61 -10.20
CA HIS A 214 18.56 -4.74 -11.37
C HIS A 214 18.47 -3.26 -11.01
N ASN A 215 17.89 -2.95 -9.84
CA ASN A 215 17.76 -1.58 -9.36
C ASN A 215 18.20 -1.47 -7.91
N ARG A 216 18.55 -0.24 -7.54
CA ARG A 216 18.77 0.22 -6.18
C ARG A 216 18.10 1.57 -5.99
N PHE A 217 17.95 1.96 -4.75
CA PHE A 217 17.30 3.21 -4.36
C PHE A 217 18.30 4.07 -3.57
N GLY A 218 18.60 5.25 -4.09
CA GLY A 218 19.29 6.32 -3.38
C GLY A 218 18.30 7.40 -2.95
N ASN A 219 18.73 8.29 -2.04
CA ASN A 219 17.90 9.41 -1.56
C ASN A 219 16.51 8.97 -1.06
N THR A 220 16.45 7.86 -0.31
CA THR A 220 15.19 7.26 0.16
C THR A 220 14.44 8.14 1.17
N GLY A 221 15.07 9.20 1.70
CA GLY A 221 14.45 10.10 2.67
C GLY A 221 14.02 9.35 3.92
N SER A 222 12.75 9.48 4.30
CA SER A 222 12.13 8.74 5.40
C SER A 222 11.61 7.35 5.01
N ILE A 223 11.67 6.96 3.73
CA ILE A 223 11.18 5.63 3.31
C ILE A 223 12.03 4.56 3.98
N PRO A 224 11.43 3.64 4.75
CA PRO A 224 12.17 2.54 5.36
C PRO A 224 12.89 1.69 4.32
N VAL A 225 14.16 1.40 4.59
CA VAL A 225 14.98 0.47 3.81
C VAL A 225 14.81 -0.92 4.39
N LEU A 226 14.24 -1.83 3.62
CA LEU A 226 13.93 -3.21 4.02
C LEU A 226 15.08 -4.17 3.67
N ALA A 227 15.82 -3.90 2.61
CA ALA A 227 17.04 -4.65 2.28
C ALA A 227 18.08 -3.78 1.58
N VAL A 228 19.35 -4.15 1.73
CA VAL A 228 20.51 -3.45 1.15
C VAL A 228 21.37 -4.39 0.33
N ASP A 229 22.15 -3.84 -0.61
CA ASP A 229 23.21 -4.56 -1.30
C ASP A 229 24.49 -4.66 -0.44
N ASN A 230 25.51 -5.34 -0.96
CA ASN A 230 26.81 -5.48 -0.32
C ASN A 230 27.53 -4.15 -0.01
N ASN A 231 27.09 -3.03 -0.60
CA ASN A 231 27.64 -1.69 -0.36
C ASN A 231 26.75 -0.86 0.59
N GLY A 232 25.70 -1.46 1.17
CA GLY A 232 24.74 -0.77 2.02
C GLY A 232 23.74 0.11 1.25
N THR A 233 23.66 0.00 -0.07
CA THR A 233 22.68 0.76 -0.86
C THR A 233 21.33 0.05 -0.84
N ALA A 234 20.23 0.78 -0.66
CA ALA A 234 18.90 0.18 -0.59
C ALA A 234 18.54 -0.58 -1.88
N VAL A 235 18.03 -1.80 -1.72
CA VAL A 235 17.53 -2.67 -2.79
C VAL A 235 16.04 -2.93 -2.64
N ILE A 236 15.53 -2.94 -1.41
CA ILE A 236 14.10 -3.04 -1.14
C ILE A 236 13.75 -1.91 -0.19
N ILE A 237 12.77 -1.11 -0.58
CA ILE A 237 12.21 -0.04 0.24
C ILE A 237 10.71 -0.26 0.38
N GLY A 238 10.13 0.21 1.46
CA GLY A 238 8.69 0.08 1.64
C GLY A 238 8.23 0.71 2.93
N SER A 239 6.95 1.03 2.99
CA SER A 239 6.33 1.60 4.18
C SER A 239 5.08 0.82 4.56
N ALA A 240 4.85 0.69 5.87
CA ALA A 240 3.62 0.15 6.42
C ALA A 240 2.42 1.09 6.19
N GLY A 241 2.65 2.36 5.82
CA GLY A 241 1.63 3.36 5.49
C GLY A 241 2.21 4.67 4.93
N GLY A 242 1.34 5.61 4.54
CA GLY A 242 1.70 6.82 3.81
C GLY A 242 1.56 6.70 2.29
N SER A 243 1.74 7.79 1.56
CA SER A 243 1.76 7.75 0.09
C SER A 243 3.20 7.59 -0.35
N VAL A 244 3.42 7.26 -1.62
CA VAL A 244 4.77 7.32 -2.19
C VAL A 244 5.35 8.73 -1.98
N THR A 245 4.52 9.77 -2.09
CA THR A 245 4.89 11.19 -1.87
C THR A 245 4.97 11.66 -0.41
N ASN A 246 4.46 10.87 0.54
CA ASN A 246 4.44 11.17 1.97
C ASN A 246 4.44 9.86 2.78
N PRO A 247 5.56 9.13 2.79
CA PRO A 247 5.69 7.84 3.45
C PRO A 247 5.72 8.07 4.95
N ASP A 248 4.78 7.42 5.66
CA ASP A 248 4.59 7.58 7.11
C ASP A 248 4.29 9.03 7.54
N PRO A 249 3.11 9.59 7.17
CA PRO A 249 2.70 10.86 7.73
C PRO A 249 2.67 10.68 9.24
N ASP A 250 3.46 11.48 9.97
CA ASP A 250 3.34 11.64 11.41
C ASP A 250 1.85 11.57 11.76
N PRO A 251 1.43 10.72 12.72
CA PRO A 251 0.03 10.57 13.03
C PRO A 251 -0.51 11.97 13.28
N ILE A 252 -1.31 12.51 12.34
CA ILE A 252 -1.86 13.85 12.42
C ILE A 252 -2.45 13.92 13.82
N PRO A 253 -2.00 14.84 14.69
CA PRO A 253 -2.38 14.84 16.08
C PRO A 253 -3.90 14.74 16.10
N VAL A 254 -4.41 13.60 16.55
CA VAL A 254 -5.83 13.31 16.55
C VAL A 254 -6.47 14.53 17.20
N PRO A 255 -7.29 15.32 16.48
CA PRO A 255 -7.95 16.46 17.09
C PRO A 255 -8.64 15.90 18.32
N ALA A 256 -8.29 16.43 19.51
CA ALA A 256 -8.77 15.88 20.78
C ALA A 256 -10.26 15.58 20.62
N PRO A 257 -10.70 14.35 20.92
CA PRO A 257 -11.99 13.87 20.45
C PRO A 257 -13.06 14.88 20.83
N ALA A 258 -13.96 15.20 19.89
CA ALA A 258 -15.03 16.17 20.09
C ALA A 258 -15.90 15.84 21.32
N THR A 259 -15.73 14.65 21.93
CA THR A 259 -16.24 14.27 23.25
C THR A 259 -15.83 15.23 24.37
N LEU A 260 -14.64 15.85 24.36
CA LEU A 260 -14.27 16.86 25.35
C LEU A 260 -15.06 18.17 25.15
N ALA A 261 -15.27 18.57 23.89
CA ALA A 261 -16.12 19.72 23.56
C ALA A 261 -17.60 19.43 23.88
N LEU A 262 -18.10 18.22 23.59
CA LEU A 262 -19.45 17.79 23.94
C LEU A 262 -19.64 17.67 25.45
N LEU A 263 -18.63 17.19 26.19
CA LEU A 263 -18.65 17.15 27.65
C LEU A 263 -18.71 18.59 28.21
N GLY A 264 -17.92 19.51 27.65
CA GLY A 264 -17.96 20.92 28.00
C GLY A 264 -19.33 21.56 27.74
N ILE A 265 -19.90 21.36 26.56
CA ILE A 265 -21.25 21.88 26.21
C ILE A 265 -22.32 21.22 27.08
N GLY A 266 -22.22 19.92 27.35
CA GLY A 266 -23.12 19.19 28.24
C GLY A 266 -23.08 19.73 29.67
N LEU A 267 -21.89 20.00 30.20
CA LEU A 267 -21.70 20.59 31.52
C LEU A 267 -22.24 22.02 31.60
N ILE A 268 -22.04 22.84 30.56
CA ILE A 268 -22.62 24.19 30.46
C ILE A 268 -24.16 24.11 30.41
N GLY A 269 -24.72 23.16 29.68
CA GLY A 269 -26.17 22.91 29.63
C GLY A 269 -26.75 22.50 30.99
N ILE A 270 -26.07 21.61 31.71
CA ILE A 270 -26.44 21.19 33.08
C ILE A 270 -26.33 22.37 34.06
N ALA A 271 -25.24 23.14 34.03
CA ALA A 271 -25.07 24.31 34.89
C ALA A 271 -26.16 25.38 34.63
N SER A 272 -26.53 25.59 33.36
CA SER A 272 -27.58 26.54 32.97
C SER A 272 -28.98 26.13 33.43
N THR A 273 -29.28 24.83 33.43
CA THR A 273 -30.56 24.30 33.91
C THR A 273 -30.65 24.31 35.44
N LEU A 274 -29.55 24.06 36.14
CA LEU A 274 -29.49 24.18 37.61
C LEU A 274 -29.69 25.63 38.08
N ARG A 275 -29.10 26.62 37.39
CA ARG A 275 -29.26 28.05 37.75
C ARG A 275 -30.69 28.56 37.62
N ARG A 276 -31.46 28.06 36.64
CA ARG A 276 -32.87 28.47 36.45
C ARG A 276 -33.81 27.96 37.55
N LYS A 277 -33.51 26.84 38.20
CA LYS A 277 -34.35 26.31 39.29
C LYS A 277 -34.33 27.18 40.54
N ASN A 278 -33.23 27.89 40.79
CA ASN A 278 -33.06 28.69 42.01
C ASN A 278 -33.66 30.10 41.92
N PHE A 279 -34.08 30.56 40.72
CA PHE A 279 -34.63 31.90 40.51
C PHE A 279 -36.16 31.99 40.68
N ASN A 280 -36.86 30.87 40.89
CA ASN A 280 -38.33 30.80 41.02
C ASN A 280 -38.80 30.51 42.46
N MET A 281 -37.98 30.78 43.48
CA MET A 281 -38.33 30.60 44.91
C MET A 281 -38.35 31.94 45.69
N GLN A 282 -38.79 33.01 45.03
CA GLN A 282 -39.23 34.27 45.66
C GLN A 282 -40.58 34.65 45.04
#